data_AF-A0A2G9ZVB2-F1
#
_entry.id   AF-A0A2G9ZVB2-F1
#
_cell.length_a   1.000
_cell.length_b   1.000
_cell.length_c   1.000
_cell.angle_alpha   90.00
_cell.angle_beta   90.00
_cell.angle_gamma   90.00
#
_symmetry.space_group_name_H-M   'P 1'
#
loop_
_entity.id
_entity.type
_entity.pdbx_description
1 polymer ?
#
loop_
_entity_poly.entity_id
_entity_poly.type
_entity_poly.pdbx_seq_one_letter_code
_entity_poly.pdbx_strand_id
1 'polypeptide(L)'
;MFTEYDPCLILIDEWVAYARQLHDQGDLPAGSFETQFSFAQVLTESARAAKNCLLVISLPASDTGASPHAQADDVEVGGQRGREALHRLRNVVGRLESSWRPASAEEGFEIVQRRLFEPLTDPAHFKDRDVVAREFADLYRTQSAEFPPDCRDGDYENRIKAAYPIHPEVFERLYTDWSTLVKFQRTRGVLRLMAVVIHSLWEKGDRNPLIMPANIPIDDMRVQFELTRYLSDNWIPIIEKDVDGPSALPPRLDGDIPTLGKFAACRRVARTIYLGSAPNPTAANRGIEDRRIKLGCVMPGESSAIFGDALRRLSGAATYLYQDGPRYWYSTQPTVTKLAEDRAEQFKRNPDAVIDEIEKRLRADLRHSCDFRRIHPMPQSGQDVPDEFDSRLVVLGIETPHTKDPDSPALNAVKKSWRCAAMPLVFIGTPWSLLRQIRPGCRIWMKPHAGTLHGNRSWTKKWRLISLPIRCGRPKPKGNRRKARPSAAFLKRTNGF
;
A
#
# COMPACT_ATOMS: atom_id res chain seq x y z
N MET A 1 -56.03 26.06 -7.25
CA MET A 1 -55.03 25.12 -6.69
C MET A 1 -53.79 25.81 -6.12
N PHE A 2 -52.77 26.21 -6.89
CA PHE A 2 -51.53 26.77 -6.28
C PHE A 2 -51.77 28.04 -5.46
N THR A 3 -52.64 28.95 -5.92
CA THR A 3 -53.05 30.14 -5.16
C THR A 3 -53.95 29.83 -3.96
N GLU A 4 -54.66 28.72 -4.00
CA GLU A 4 -55.64 28.33 -2.97
C GLU A 4 -54.95 27.61 -1.80
N TYR A 5 -53.90 26.85 -2.08
CA TYR A 5 -53.10 26.09 -1.11
C TYR A 5 -51.72 26.72 -0.89
N ASP A 6 -51.67 28.05 -0.94
CA ASP A 6 -50.46 28.83 -0.80
C ASP A 6 -50.01 28.93 0.68
N PRO A 7 -48.71 28.76 1.03
CA PRO A 7 -47.55 28.48 0.15
C PRO A 7 -47.43 27.01 -0.28
N CYS A 8 -47.02 26.76 -1.54
CA CYS A 8 -46.83 25.41 -2.09
C CYS A 8 -45.38 25.06 -2.45
N LEU A 9 -44.97 23.84 -2.12
CA LEU A 9 -43.72 23.23 -2.57
C LEU A 9 -44.04 21.95 -3.34
N ILE A 10 -43.62 21.89 -4.60
CA ILE A 10 -43.78 20.73 -5.48
C ILE A 10 -42.40 20.13 -5.71
N LEU A 11 -42.22 18.86 -5.34
CA LEU A 11 -40.98 18.12 -5.52
C LEU A 11 -41.21 17.02 -6.56
N ILE A 12 -40.48 17.07 -7.67
CA ILE A 12 -40.47 16.00 -8.68
C ILE A 12 -39.07 15.41 -8.72
N ASP A 13 -38.97 14.20 -8.20
CA ASP A 13 -37.71 13.45 -8.19
C ASP A 13 -37.61 12.56 -9.43
N GLU A 14 -36.48 12.63 -10.13
CA GLU A 14 -36.11 11.79 -11.28
C GLU A 14 -37.15 11.83 -12.42
N TRP A 15 -37.54 13.03 -12.87
CA TRP A 15 -38.56 13.18 -13.91
C TRP A 15 -38.22 12.39 -15.18
N VAL A 16 -36.94 12.35 -15.57
CA VAL A 16 -36.45 11.58 -16.73
C VAL A 16 -36.78 10.09 -16.61
N ALA A 17 -36.72 9.52 -15.41
CA ALA A 17 -36.98 8.10 -15.17
C ALA A 17 -38.44 7.72 -15.46
N TYR A 18 -39.37 8.66 -15.30
CA TYR A 18 -40.77 8.49 -15.67
C TYR A 18 -41.00 8.80 -17.15
N ALA A 19 -40.40 9.87 -17.66
CA ALA A 19 -40.55 10.27 -19.07
C ALA A 19 -40.06 9.19 -20.04
N ARG A 20 -38.96 8.49 -19.73
CA ARG A 20 -38.41 7.43 -20.59
C ARG A 20 -39.29 6.18 -20.71
N GLN A 21 -40.26 6.00 -19.81
CA GLN A 21 -41.19 4.86 -19.83
C GLN A 21 -42.35 5.07 -20.82
N LEU A 22 -42.66 6.32 -21.15
CA LEU A 22 -43.77 6.69 -22.04
C LEU A 22 -43.38 6.50 -23.51
N HIS A 23 -44.30 6.10 -24.38
CA HIS A 23 -44.09 5.93 -25.82
C HIS A 23 -45.28 6.40 -26.64
N ASP A 24 -45.12 6.45 -27.96
CA ASP A 24 -46.06 7.13 -28.86
C ASP A 24 -47.27 6.30 -29.28
N GLN A 25 -47.41 5.06 -28.78
CA GLN A 25 -48.49 4.16 -29.19
C GLN A 25 -49.84 4.47 -28.49
N GLY A 26 -49.88 5.43 -27.57
CA GLY A 26 -51.12 5.95 -26.98
C GLY A 26 -51.92 4.96 -26.12
N ASP A 27 -51.32 3.82 -25.80
CA ASP A 27 -51.86 2.71 -24.99
C ASP A 27 -51.65 2.90 -23.49
N LEU A 28 -50.88 3.92 -23.08
CA LEU A 28 -50.60 4.21 -21.68
C LEU A 28 -51.57 5.26 -21.12
N PRO A 29 -52.13 5.05 -19.92
CA PRO A 29 -53.02 6.01 -19.26
C PRO A 29 -52.30 7.32 -18.88
N ALA A 30 -50.97 7.31 -18.81
CA ALA A 30 -50.14 8.46 -18.53
C ALA A 30 -49.87 9.36 -19.75
N GLY A 31 -50.41 9.02 -20.93
CA GLY A 31 -50.22 9.76 -22.17
C GLY A 31 -49.00 9.31 -22.97
N SER A 32 -48.68 10.06 -24.02
CA SER A 32 -47.54 9.80 -24.91
C SER A 32 -46.26 10.46 -24.42
N PHE A 33 -45.14 10.11 -25.04
CA PHE A 33 -43.84 10.74 -24.78
C PHE A 33 -43.89 12.27 -24.95
N GLU A 34 -44.55 12.77 -25.99
CA GLU A 34 -44.73 14.20 -26.22
C GLU A 34 -45.59 14.91 -25.15
N THR A 35 -46.64 14.24 -24.67
CA THR A 35 -47.62 14.82 -23.75
C THR A 35 -46.96 15.23 -22.42
N GLN A 36 -45.96 14.46 -21.98
CA GLN A 36 -45.21 14.72 -20.76
C GLN A 36 -44.46 16.06 -20.80
N PHE A 37 -43.93 16.48 -21.96
CA PHE A 37 -43.23 17.76 -22.09
C PHE A 37 -44.19 18.95 -22.07
N SER A 38 -45.38 18.80 -22.67
CA SER A 38 -46.45 19.77 -22.55
C SER A 38 -46.90 19.93 -21.09
N PHE A 39 -47.03 18.82 -20.35
CA PHE A 39 -47.30 18.85 -18.92
C PHE A 39 -46.19 19.58 -18.14
N ALA A 40 -44.91 19.31 -18.45
CA ALA A 40 -43.79 19.99 -17.82
C ALA A 40 -43.80 21.51 -18.04
N GLN A 41 -44.13 21.94 -19.26
CA GLN A 41 -44.26 23.35 -19.59
C GLN A 41 -45.41 24.01 -18.82
N VAL A 42 -46.60 23.39 -18.85
CA VAL A 42 -47.77 23.93 -18.15
C VAL A 42 -47.53 24.00 -16.64
N LEU A 43 -46.86 22.99 -16.06
CA LEU A 43 -46.56 22.96 -14.63
C LEU A 43 -45.59 24.08 -14.23
N THR A 44 -44.50 24.25 -14.99
CA THR A 44 -43.49 25.30 -14.72
C THR A 44 -44.07 26.70 -14.90
N GLU A 45 -44.87 26.94 -15.94
CA GLU A 45 -45.55 28.23 -16.15
C GLU A 45 -46.59 28.52 -15.07
N SER A 46 -47.36 27.51 -14.66
CA SER A 46 -48.38 27.66 -13.61
C SER A 46 -47.75 27.92 -12.24
N ALA A 47 -46.62 27.27 -11.92
CA ALA A 47 -45.86 27.52 -10.70
C ALA A 47 -45.31 28.95 -10.68
N ARG A 48 -44.80 29.45 -11.81
CA ARG A 48 -44.33 30.84 -11.95
C ARG A 48 -45.43 31.88 -11.79
N ALA A 49 -46.64 31.58 -12.26
CA ALA A 49 -47.78 32.48 -12.15
C ALA A 49 -48.29 32.60 -10.70
N ALA A 50 -48.04 31.59 -9.85
CA ALA A 50 -48.36 31.63 -8.43
C ALA A 50 -47.28 32.41 -7.65
N LYS A 51 -47.71 33.26 -6.71
CA LYS A 51 -46.78 34.16 -5.99
C LYS A 51 -45.83 33.43 -5.02
N ASN A 52 -46.27 32.32 -4.46
CA ASN A 52 -45.65 31.66 -3.30
C ASN A 52 -45.59 30.13 -3.54
N CYS A 53 -45.32 29.74 -4.80
CA CYS A 53 -45.11 28.35 -5.17
C CYS A 53 -43.67 28.11 -5.62
N LEU A 54 -43.06 27.04 -5.10
CA LEU A 54 -41.74 26.57 -5.52
C LEU A 54 -41.86 25.19 -6.17
N LEU A 55 -41.36 25.07 -7.39
CA LEU A 55 -41.24 23.80 -8.10
C LEU A 55 -39.77 23.39 -8.14
N VAL A 56 -39.44 22.27 -7.51
CA VAL A 56 -38.10 21.69 -7.50
C VAL A 56 -38.14 20.39 -8.29
N ILE A 57 -37.29 20.32 -9.31
CA ILE A 57 -37.18 19.17 -10.20
C ILE A 57 -35.75 18.65 -10.11
N SER A 58 -35.58 17.34 -9.92
CA SER A 58 -34.28 16.70 -10.14
C SER A 58 -34.20 16.15 -11.57
N LEU A 59 -33.12 16.51 -12.26
CA LEU A 59 -32.75 16.00 -13.57
C LEU A 59 -31.36 15.39 -13.47
N PRO A 60 -31.10 14.22 -14.10
CA PRO A 60 -29.77 13.65 -14.17
C PRO A 60 -28.73 14.65 -14.67
N ALA A 61 -27.58 14.69 -14.01
CA ALA A 61 -26.45 15.50 -14.44
C ALA A 61 -25.79 14.82 -15.65
N SER A 62 -26.06 15.29 -16.88
CA SER A 62 -25.25 14.89 -18.04
C SER A 62 -24.11 15.88 -18.23
N ASP A 63 -22.89 15.45 -17.94
CA ASP A 63 -21.68 16.18 -18.31
C ASP A 63 -21.33 15.80 -19.76
N THR A 64 -21.97 16.47 -20.73
CA THR A 64 -21.71 16.23 -22.17
C THR A 64 -20.35 16.75 -22.65
N GLY A 65 -19.47 17.18 -21.74
CA GLY A 65 -18.14 17.71 -22.05
C GLY A 65 -17.03 16.67 -21.90
N ALA A 66 -16.64 16.03 -23.02
CA ALA A 66 -15.30 15.48 -23.32
C ALA A 66 -14.49 14.78 -22.20
N SER A 67 -15.14 14.16 -21.22
CA SER A 67 -14.46 13.41 -20.16
C SER A 67 -14.57 11.91 -20.40
N PRO A 68 -13.50 11.11 -20.16
CA PRO A 68 -13.53 9.64 -20.28
C PRO A 68 -14.57 8.93 -19.40
N HIS A 69 -15.26 9.67 -18.53
CA HIS A 69 -16.26 9.18 -17.57
C HIS A 69 -17.70 9.13 -18.14
N ALA A 70 -17.92 9.53 -19.40
CA ALA A 70 -19.25 9.58 -20.03
C ALA A 70 -20.01 8.24 -20.11
N GLN A 71 -19.36 7.10 -19.87
CA GLN A 71 -20.04 5.79 -19.81
C GLN A 71 -20.89 5.60 -18.54
N ALA A 72 -20.61 6.32 -17.44
CA ALA A 72 -21.40 6.22 -16.21
C ALA A 72 -22.81 6.86 -16.39
N ASP A 73 -22.88 7.96 -17.13
CA ASP A 73 -24.11 8.73 -17.37
C ASP A 73 -25.15 7.93 -18.18
N ASP A 74 -24.69 7.00 -19.02
CA ASP A 74 -25.58 6.18 -19.86
C ASP A 74 -26.44 5.20 -19.07
N VAL A 75 -25.97 4.79 -17.88
CA VAL A 75 -26.70 3.90 -16.97
C VAL A 75 -27.80 4.66 -16.23
N GLU A 76 -27.54 5.90 -15.83
CA GLU A 76 -28.47 6.73 -15.06
C GLU A 76 -29.59 7.31 -15.94
N VAL A 77 -29.26 7.70 -17.17
CA VAL A 77 -30.22 8.26 -18.12
C VAL A 77 -31.12 7.17 -18.73
N GLY A 78 -30.68 5.91 -18.77
CA GLY A 78 -31.50 4.78 -19.23
C GLY A 78 -31.57 4.63 -20.75
N GLY A 79 -30.44 4.86 -21.43
CA GLY A 79 -30.28 4.68 -22.87
C GLY A 79 -30.78 5.86 -23.72
N GLN A 80 -30.90 5.65 -25.03
CA GLN A 80 -31.14 6.71 -26.03
C GLN A 80 -32.42 7.52 -25.77
N ARG A 81 -33.51 6.85 -25.36
CA ARG A 81 -34.79 7.52 -25.04
C ARG A 81 -34.70 8.41 -23.81
N GLY A 82 -33.90 8.00 -22.83
CA GLY A 82 -33.63 8.82 -21.66
C GLY A 82 -32.85 10.09 -21.99
N ARG A 83 -31.87 10.00 -22.90
CA ARG A 83 -31.08 11.18 -23.34
C ARG A 83 -31.98 12.18 -24.05
N GLU A 84 -32.88 11.68 -24.89
CA GLU A 84 -33.87 12.52 -25.57
C GLU A 84 -34.84 13.16 -24.56
N ALA A 85 -35.32 12.41 -23.58
CA ALA A 85 -36.19 12.94 -22.53
C ALA A 85 -35.49 14.03 -21.70
N LEU A 86 -34.23 13.80 -21.31
CA LEU A 86 -33.43 14.76 -20.56
C LEU A 86 -33.19 16.04 -21.36
N HIS A 87 -32.81 15.93 -22.64
CA HIS A 87 -32.55 17.08 -23.50
C HIS A 87 -33.81 17.95 -23.66
N ARG A 88 -34.97 17.32 -23.87
CA ARG A 88 -36.25 18.03 -24.01
C ARG A 88 -36.70 18.67 -22.69
N LEU A 89 -36.62 17.95 -21.56
CA LEU A 89 -36.94 18.50 -20.24
C LEU A 89 -36.03 19.69 -19.89
N ARG A 90 -34.72 19.62 -20.16
CA ARG A 90 -33.80 20.75 -19.97
C ARG A 90 -34.20 21.97 -20.80
N ASN A 91 -34.67 21.78 -22.04
CA ASN A 91 -35.10 22.89 -22.88
C ASN A 91 -36.41 23.54 -22.40
N VAL A 92 -37.33 22.76 -21.82
CA VAL A 92 -38.58 23.27 -21.25
C VAL A 92 -38.32 24.00 -19.94
N VAL A 93 -37.59 23.38 -19.02
CA VAL A 93 -37.31 23.90 -17.68
C VAL A 93 -36.27 25.04 -17.71
N GLY A 94 -35.26 24.94 -18.59
CA GLY A 94 -34.16 25.90 -18.72
C GLY A 94 -34.57 27.32 -19.11
N ARG A 95 -35.80 27.52 -19.61
CA ARG A 95 -36.36 28.85 -19.92
C ARG A 95 -36.83 29.61 -18.68
N LEU A 96 -37.05 28.91 -17.57
CA LEU A 96 -37.70 29.42 -16.37
C LEU A 96 -36.90 29.15 -15.08
N GLU A 97 -35.88 28.28 -15.14
CA GLU A 97 -35.16 27.85 -13.96
C GLU A 97 -34.19 28.89 -13.40
N SER A 98 -34.12 28.95 -12.06
CA SER A 98 -32.88 29.29 -11.38
C SER A 98 -32.12 27.98 -11.15
N SER A 99 -31.03 27.76 -11.89
CA SER A 99 -30.22 26.55 -11.71
C SER A 99 -29.65 26.51 -10.27
N TRP A 100 -30.13 25.56 -9.46
CA TRP A 100 -29.60 25.27 -8.14
C TRP A 100 -28.61 24.11 -8.25
N ARG A 101 -27.35 24.35 -7.91
CA ARG A 101 -26.35 23.27 -7.93
C ARG A 101 -26.55 22.38 -6.70
N PRO A 102 -26.42 21.05 -6.84
CA PRO A 102 -26.37 20.15 -5.70
C PRO A 102 -25.32 20.60 -4.68
N ALA A 103 -25.55 20.26 -3.42
CA ALA A 103 -24.72 20.71 -2.30
C ALA A 103 -23.23 20.55 -2.59
N SER A 104 -22.45 21.60 -2.34
CA SER A 104 -21.00 21.55 -2.47
C SER A 104 -20.39 20.56 -1.47
N ALA A 105 -19.12 20.17 -1.67
CA ALA A 105 -18.43 19.31 -0.71
C ALA A 105 -18.40 19.94 0.71
N GLU A 106 -18.36 21.26 0.80
CA GLU A 106 -18.40 22.03 2.06
C GLU A 106 -19.79 21.98 2.72
N GLU A 107 -20.86 22.10 1.94
CA GLU A 107 -22.24 21.91 2.43
C GLU A 107 -22.53 20.45 2.82
N GLY A 108 -21.79 19.49 2.24
CA GLY A 108 -21.83 18.08 2.61
C GLY A 108 -21.55 17.85 4.10
N PHE A 109 -20.64 18.64 4.69
CA PHE A 109 -20.30 18.55 6.12
C PHE A 109 -21.52 18.86 7.00
N GLU A 110 -22.23 19.95 6.68
CA GLU A 110 -23.41 20.38 7.43
C GLU A 110 -24.57 19.38 7.31
N ILE A 111 -24.74 18.75 6.14
CA ILE A 111 -25.77 17.73 5.95
C ILE A 111 -25.54 16.54 6.89
N VAL A 112 -24.29 16.06 6.98
CA VAL A 112 -23.94 14.93 7.84
C VAL A 112 -24.08 15.32 9.31
N GLN A 113 -23.59 16.50 9.68
CA GLN A 113 -23.70 17.02 11.04
C GLN A 113 -25.17 17.12 11.48
N ARG A 114 -26.02 17.82 10.71
CA ARG A 114 -27.44 18.04 11.05
C ARG A 114 -28.27 16.76 11.09
N ARG A 115 -27.86 15.71 10.37
CA ARG A 115 -28.58 14.43 10.31
C ARG A 115 -28.12 13.43 11.36
N LEU A 116 -26.85 13.45 11.74
CA LEU A 116 -26.24 12.43 12.60
C LEU A 116 -25.95 12.93 14.03
N PHE A 117 -25.93 14.24 14.26
CA PHE A 117 -25.68 14.83 15.56
C PHE A 117 -26.83 15.78 15.96
N GLU A 118 -27.05 15.86 17.26
CA GLU A 118 -27.92 16.89 17.83
C GLU A 118 -27.24 18.28 17.70
N PRO A 119 -28.01 19.34 17.44
CA PRO A 119 -27.45 20.68 17.35
C PRO A 119 -26.86 21.10 18.70
N LEU A 120 -25.73 21.80 18.65
CA LEU A 120 -25.15 22.43 19.84
C LEU A 120 -26.07 23.58 20.29
N THR A 121 -26.74 23.39 21.43
CA THR A 121 -27.66 24.40 22.00
C THR A 121 -27.04 25.17 23.15
N ASP A 122 -26.15 24.54 23.93
CA ASP A 122 -25.47 25.17 25.06
C ASP A 122 -24.24 26.00 24.61
N PRO A 123 -24.16 27.30 24.96
CA PRO A 123 -22.97 28.14 24.81
C PRO A 123 -21.64 27.51 25.27
N ALA A 124 -21.66 26.62 26.27
CA ALA A 124 -20.46 25.92 26.73
C ALA A 124 -19.84 25.03 25.63
N HIS A 125 -20.67 24.27 24.91
CA HIS A 125 -20.19 23.39 23.84
C HIS A 125 -19.58 24.13 22.65
N PHE A 126 -20.01 25.37 22.39
CA PHE A 126 -19.36 26.22 21.39
C PHE A 126 -17.94 26.59 21.80
N LYS A 127 -17.69 26.82 23.09
CA LYS A 127 -16.34 27.07 23.60
C LYS A 127 -15.46 25.82 23.48
N ASP A 128 -16.00 24.66 23.83
CA ASP A 128 -15.26 23.39 23.70
C ASP A 128 -14.85 23.12 22.24
N ARG A 129 -15.78 23.30 21.29
CA ARG A 129 -15.52 23.23 19.86
C ARG A 129 -14.39 24.18 19.45
N ASP A 130 -14.49 25.44 19.87
CA ASP A 130 -13.53 26.48 19.47
C ASP A 130 -12.13 26.23 20.05
N VAL A 131 -12.05 25.70 21.27
CA VAL A 131 -10.79 25.26 21.89
C VAL A 131 -10.20 24.09 21.10
N VAL A 132 -10.99 23.05 20.79
CA VAL A 132 -10.53 21.91 19.99
C VAL A 132 -10.00 22.39 18.63
N ALA A 133 -10.77 23.20 17.90
CA ALA A 133 -10.35 23.71 16.60
C ALA A 133 -9.05 24.52 16.68
N ARG A 134 -8.89 25.34 17.72
CA ARG A 134 -7.68 26.12 17.96
C ARG A 134 -6.46 25.25 18.26
N GLU A 135 -6.58 24.24 19.11
CA GLU A 135 -5.48 23.33 19.45
C GLU A 135 -4.98 22.56 18.21
N PHE A 136 -5.89 22.13 17.33
CA PHE A 136 -5.52 21.52 16.05
C PHE A 136 -4.87 22.54 15.10
N ALA A 137 -5.39 23.76 14.99
CA ALA A 137 -4.79 24.81 14.18
C ALA A 137 -3.39 25.20 14.68
N ASP A 138 -3.19 25.27 15.99
CA ASP A 138 -1.90 25.52 16.63
C ASP A 138 -0.90 24.39 16.39
N LEU A 139 -1.36 23.12 16.44
CA LEU A 139 -0.55 21.96 16.04
C LEU A 139 -0.04 22.10 14.59
N TYR A 140 -0.94 22.38 13.64
CA TYR A 140 -0.59 22.50 12.23
C TYR A 140 0.33 23.68 11.95
N ARG A 141 0.15 24.80 12.66
CA ARG A 141 1.00 25.99 12.53
C ARG A 141 2.40 25.76 13.12
N THR A 142 2.48 25.16 14.31
CA THR A 142 3.74 24.96 15.03
C THR A 142 4.61 23.89 14.37
N GLN A 143 4.00 22.88 13.77
CA GLN A 143 4.68 21.78 13.08
C GLN A 143 4.48 21.85 11.55
N SER A 144 4.48 23.05 10.96
CA SER A 144 4.08 23.27 9.55
C SER A 144 4.87 22.49 8.50
N ALA A 145 6.08 21.99 8.83
CA ALA A 145 6.88 21.17 7.91
C ALA A 145 6.31 19.75 7.71
N GLU A 146 5.56 19.27 8.70
CA GLU A 146 5.05 17.89 8.79
C GLU A 146 3.64 17.73 8.21
N PHE A 147 2.94 18.85 7.97
CA PHE A 147 1.55 18.87 7.52
C PHE A 147 1.41 19.55 6.14
N PRO A 148 0.27 19.33 5.43
CA PRO A 148 -0.02 20.01 4.18
C PRO A 148 -0.06 21.54 4.35
N PRO A 149 0.38 22.32 3.34
CA PRO A 149 0.54 23.76 3.45
C PRO A 149 -0.79 24.52 3.63
N ASP A 150 -1.91 23.96 3.15
CA ASP A 150 -3.27 24.47 3.30
C ASP A 150 -3.82 24.39 4.73
N CYS A 151 -3.23 23.56 5.59
CA CYS A 151 -3.71 23.35 6.96
C CYS A 151 -3.22 24.42 7.95
N ARG A 152 -2.24 25.25 7.57
CA ARG A 152 -1.67 26.29 8.45
C ARG A 152 -2.49 27.58 8.47
N ASP A 153 -3.38 27.74 7.50
CA ASP A 153 -4.14 28.96 7.29
C ASP A 153 -5.38 28.99 8.21
N GLY A 154 -5.82 30.19 8.60
CA GLY A 154 -6.98 30.36 9.49
C GLY A 154 -8.27 29.79 8.92
N ASP A 155 -8.37 29.67 7.59
CA ASP A 155 -9.50 29.04 6.91
C ASP A 155 -9.65 27.57 7.29
N TYR A 156 -8.55 26.86 7.57
CA TYR A 156 -8.62 25.45 7.99
C TYR A 156 -9.19 25.32 9.40
N GLU A 157 -8.89 26.25 10.31
CA GLU A 157 -9.53 26.31 11.63
C GLU A 157 -11.05 26.48 11.51
N ASN A 158 -11.50 27.36 10.59
CA ASN A 158 -12.92 27.55 10.31
C ASN A 158 -13.57 26.29 9.73
N ARG A 159 -12.87 25.56 8.84
CA ARG A 159 -13.33 24.25 8.35
C ARG A 159 -13.49 23.23 9.47
N ILE A 160 -12.57 23.18 10.44
CA ILE A 160 -12.70 22.29 11.61
C ILE A 160 -13.94 22.67 12.43
N LYS A 161 -14.18 23.97 12.68
CA LYS A 161 -15.37 24.43 13.41
C LYS A 161 -16.67 24.06 12.70
N ALA A 162 -16.71 24.19 11.37
CA ALA A 162 -17.87 23.83 10.57
C ALA A 162 -18.13 22.32 10.54
N ALA A 163 -17.06 21.51 10.51
CA ALA A 163 -17.18 20.04 10.43
C ALA A 163 -17.31 19.35 11.79
N TYR A 164 -17.13 20.07 12.92
CA TYR A 164 -17.14 19.50 14.27
C TYR A 164 -18.40 18.66 14.54
N PRO A 165 -18.29 17.41 15.06
CA PRO A 165 -17.09 16.79 15.67
C PRO A 165 -16.26 15.91 14.73
N ILE A 166 -16.38 16.07 13.41
CA ILE A 166 -15.65 15.28 12.41
C ILE A 166 -14.49 16.11 11.84
N HIS A 167 -13.33 15.49 11.66
CA HIS A 167 -12.18 16.18 11.05
C HIS A 167 -12.40 16.37 9.54
N PRO A 168 -12.11 17.56 8.94
CA PRO A 168 -12.34 17.82 7.52
C PRO A 168 -11.70 16.80 6.56
N GLU A 169 -10.53 16.26 6.92
CA GLU A 169 -9.84 15.23 6.13
C GLU A 169 -10.69 13.96 5.90
N VAL A 170 -11.58 13.56 6.83
CA VAL A 170 -12.47 12.41 6.62
C VAL A 170 -13.34 12.64 5.40
N PHE A 171 -13.97 13.80 5.33
CA PHE A 171 -14.86 14.14 4.24
C PHE A 171 -14.11 14.44 2.95
N GLU A 172 -12.93 15.04 3.03
CA GLU A 172 -12.06 15.22 1.86
C GLU A 172 -11.78 13.86 1.18
N ARG A 173 -11.49 12.81 1.95
CA ARG A 173 -11.32 11.46 1.40
C ARG A 173 -12.63 10.91 0.83
N LEU A 174 -13.73 11.04 1.55
CA LEU A 174 -15.01 10.47 1.11
C LEU A 174 -15.64 11.16 -0.11
N TYR A 175 -15.55 12.49 -0.21
CA TYR A 175 -16.15 13.27 -1.30
C TYR A 175 -15.24 13.50 -2.51
N THR A 176 -13.92 13.32 -2.35
CA THR A 176 -12.98 13.43 -3.47
C THR A 176 -12.59 12.05 -3.98
N ASP A 177 -12.21 11.13 -3.09
CA ASP A 177 -11.69 9.83 -3.49
C ASP A 177 -12.81 8.80 -3.67
N TRP A 178 -13.66 8.61 -2.65
CA TRP A 178 -14.70 7.57 -2.70
C TRP A 178 -15.85 7.91 -3.66
N SER A 179 -16.11 9.20 -3.92
CA SER A 179 -17.09 9.67 -4.90
C SER A 179 -16.77 9.27 -6.35
N THR A 180 -15.52 8.84 -6.63
CA THR A 180 -15.12 8.34 -7.95
C THR A 180 -15.64 6.93 -8.21
N LEU A 181 -16.03 6.20 -7.16
CA LEU A 181 -16.56 4.85 -7.28
C LEU A 181 -18.00 4.92 -7.83
N VAL A 182 -18.26 4.25 -8.95
CA VAL A 182 -19.57 4.24 -9.64
C VAL A 182 -20.71 3.79 -8.71
N LYS A 183 -20.44 2.85 -7.79
CA LYS A 183 -21.45 2.33 -6.85
C LYS A 183 -21.64 3.22 -5.61
N PHE A 184 -20.77 4.21 -5.39
CA PHE A 184 -20.78 5.06 -4.21
C PHE A 184 -21.66 6.28 -4.42
N GLN A 185 -22.82 6.28 -3.78
CA GLN A 185 -23.73 7.41 -3.82
C GLN A 185 -23.20 8.50 -2.89
N ARG A 186 -22.66 9.59 -3.44
CA ARG A 186 -21.90 10.63 -2.72
C ARG A 186 -22.48 10.98 -1.35
N THR A 187 -23.74 11.40 -1.26
CA THR A 187 -24.33 11.83 0.03
C THR A 187 -24.88 10.66 0.85
N ARG A 188 -25.59 9.70 0.22
CA ARG A 188 -26.23 8.59 0.94
C ARG A 188 -25.22 7.56 1.46
N GLY A 189 -24.18 7.28 0.69
CA GLY A 189 -23.06 6.40 1.05
C GLY A 189 -22.28 6.97 2.23
N VAL A 190 -21.94 8.26 2.19
CA VAL A 190 -21.29 8.95 3.31
C VAL A 190 -22.14 8.91 4.57
N LEU A 191 -23.41 9.30 4.49
CA LEU A 191 -24.31 9.27 5.66
C LEU A 191 -24.42 7.87 6.26
N ARG A 192 -24.55 6.84 5.42
CA ARG A 192 -24.65 5.45 5.87
C ARG A 192 -23.36 4.97 6.55
N LEU A 193 -22.21 5.22 5.93
CA LEU A 193 -20.91 4.88 6.51
C LEU A 193 -20.70 5.60 7.84
N MET A 194 -20.89 6.92 7.86
CA MET A 194 -20.68 7.74 9.05
C MET A 194 -21.63 7.38 10.19
N ALA A 195 -22.90 7.05 9.90
CA ALA A 195 -23.84 6.58 10.92
C ALA A 195 -23.33 5.32 11.62
N VAL A 196 -22.82 4.34 10.86
CA VAL A 196 -22.27 3.10 11.42
C VAL A 196 -20.97 3.36 12.19
N VAL A 197 -20.10 4.23 11.69
CA VAL A 197 -18.86 4.64 12.37
C VAL A 197 -19.16 5.33 13.70
N ILE A 198 -20.03 6.33 13.70
CA ILE A 198 -20.41 7.09 14.89
C ILE A 198 -21.05 6.15 15.92
N HIS A 199 -21.95 5.27 15.49
CA HIS A 199 -22.56 4.28 16.37
C HIS A 199 -21.52 3.35 17.00
N SER A 200 -20.57 2.81 16.22
CA SER A 200 -19.50 1.95 16.73
C SER A 200 -18.58 2.70 17.71
N LEU A 201 -18.22 3.95 17.42
CA LEU A 201 -17.41 4.79 18.31
C LEU A 201 -18.14 5.11 19.62
N TRP A 202 -19.43 5.40 19.54
CA TRP A 202 -20.27 5.67 20.71
C TRP A 202 -20.41 4.43 21.60
N GLU A 203 -20.67 3.25 21.03
CA GLU A 203 -20.72 1.98 21.77
C GLU A 203 -19.39 1.64 22.45
N LYS A 204 -18.26 1.96 21.79
CA LYS A 204 -16.90 1.77 22.35
C LYS A 204 -16.51 2.84 23.38
N GLY A 205 -17.33 3.89 23.56
CA GLY A 205 -17.06 4.98 24.48
C GLY A 205 -15.83 5.81 24.07
N ASP A 206 -15.65 6.04 22.77
CA ASP A 206 -14.54 6.83 22.23
C ASP A 206 -14.55 8.26 22.80
N ARG A 207 -13.38 8.75 23.22
CA ARG A 207 -13.20 10.06 23.87
C ARG A 207 -12.30 11.00 23.06
N ASN A 208 -12.03 10.69 21.79
CA ASN A 208 -11.20 11.55 20.98
C ASN A 208 -11.95 12.86 20.67
N PRO A 209 -11.25 14.00 20.60
CA PRO A 209 -11.88 15.30 20.42
C PRO A 209 -12.51 15.47 19.04
N LEU A 210 -12.02 14.74 18.04
CA LEU A 210 -12.55 14.70 16.68
C LEU A 210 -12.55 13.27 16.15
N ILE A 211 -13.51 12.97 15.28
CA ILE A 211 -13.49 11.75 14.46
C ILE A 211 -12.50 11.98 13.30
N MET A 212 -11.28 11.46 13.44
CA MET A 212 -10.25 11.50 12.41
C MET A 212 -10.33 10.26 11.49
N PRO A 213 -9.69 10.27 10.30
CA PRO A 213 -9.51 9.08 9.48
C PRO A 213 -8.93 7.88 10.26
N ALA A 214 -7.97 8.15 11.15
CA ALA A 214 -7.36 7.16 12.02
C ALA A 214 -8.30 6.53 13.06
N ASN A 215 -9.39 7.21 13.41
CA ASN A 215 -10.33 6.76 14.45
C ASN A 215 -11.40 5.82 13.90
N ILE A 216 -11.61 5.78 12.59
CA ILE A 216 -12.61 4.92 11.96
C ILE A 216 -12.36 3.46 12.39
N PRO A 217 -13.32 2.79 13.07
CA PRO A 217 -13.10 1.47 13.63
C PRO A 217 -13.30 0.40 12.55
N ILE A 218 -12.30 0.24 11.68
CA ILE A 218 -12.31 -0.73 10.56
C ILE A 218 -12.35 -2.18 11.07
N ASP A 219 -11.94 -2.42 12.32
CA ASP A 219 -12.08 -3.67 13.05
C ASP A 219 -13.54 -4.08 13.33
N ASP A 220 -14.49 -3.13 13.32
CA ASP A 220 -15.92 -3.44 13.45
C ASP A 220 -16.47 -3.97 12.12
N MET A 221 -17.03 -5.18 12.14
CA MET A 221 -17.60 -5.83 10.95
C MET A 221 -18.65 -4.97 10.23
N ARG A 222 -19.43 -4.15 10.96
CA ARG A 222 -20.45 -3.27 10.36
C ARG A 222 -19.79 -2.17 9.52
N VAL A 223 -18.72 -1.57 10.05
CA VAL A 223 -17.93 -0.55 9.35
C VAL A 223 -17.19 -1.16 8.16
N GLN A 224 -16.56 -2.33 8.37
CA GLN A 224 -15.88 -3.06 7.31
C GLN A 224 -16.82 -3.39 6.15
N PHE A 225 -18.03 -3.85 6.43
CA PHE A 225 -19.04 -4.14 5.42
C PHE A 225 -19.39 -2.90 4.59
N GLU A 226 -19.65 -1.76 5.24
CA GLU A 226 -19.96 -0.50 4.53
C GLU A 226 -18.79 0.04 3.71
N LEU A 227 -17.54 -0.18 4.13
CA LEU A 227 -16.36 0.22 3.34
C LEU A 227 -16.16 -0.69 2.12
N THR A 228 -16.25 -2.00 2.30
CA THR A 228 -15.92 -2.98 1.25
C THR A 228 -16.99 -3.13 0.17
N ARG A 229 -18.28 -2.93 0.48
CA ARG A 229 -19.39 -3.13 -0.46
C ARG A 229 -19.34 -2.28 -1.74
N TYR A 230 -18.59 -1.18 -1.72
CA TYR A 230 -18.45 -0.25 -2.85
C TYR A 230 -17.22 -0.58 -3.71
N LEU A 231 -16.30 -1.38 -3.19
CA LEU A 231 -15.05 -1.75 -3.85
C LEU A 231 -15.27 -2.99 -4.73
N SER A 232 -14.62 -3.04 -5.89
CA SER A 232 -14.74 -4.16 -6.84
C SER A 232 -13.99 -5.41 -6.40
N ASP A 233 -12.89 -5.23 -5.67
CA ASP A 233 -11.93 -6.27 -5.36
C ASP A 233 -12.12 -6.81 -3.93
N ASN A 234 -11.54 -7.97 -3.63
CA ASN A 234 -11.60 -8.53 -2.29
C ASN A 234 -10.62 -7.82 -1.34
N TRP A 235 -11.11 -6.84 -0.60
CA TRP A 235 -10.33 -6.05 0.37
C TRP A 235 -10.24 -6.66 1.76
N ILE A 236 -11.05 -7.67 2.08
CA ILE A 236 -11.10 -8.30 3.41
C ILE A 236 -9.71 -8.83 3.85
N PRO A 237 -8.95 -9.58 3.01
CA PRO A 237 -7.64 -10.09 3.40
C PRO A 237 -6.60 -8.99 3.70
N ILE A 238 -6.73 -7.83 3.04
CA ILE A 238 -5.85 -6.68 3.26
C ILE A 238 -6.17 -6.07 4.61
N ILE A 239 -7.45 -5.91 4.93
CA ILE A 239 -7.89 -5.38 6.21
C ILE A 239 -7.44 -6.28 7.35
N GLU A 240 -7.69 -7.59 7.24
CA GLU A 240 -7.34 -8.58 8.27
C GLU A 240 -5.84 -8.68 8.52
N LYS A 241 -5.01 -8.52 7.48
CA LYS A 241 -3.57 -8.73 7.58
C LYS A 241 -2.78 -7.46 7.90
N ASP A 242 -3.10 -6.34 7.24
CA ASP A 242 -2.23 -5.15 7.26
C ASP A 242 -2.92 -3.86 7.69
N VAL A 243 -4.24 -3.83 7.92
CA VAL A 243 -4.96 -2.61 8.33
C VAL A 243 -5.45 -2.68 9.78
N ASP A 244 -6.36 -3.59 10.09
CA ASP A 244 -7.10 -3.53 11.35
C ASP A 244 -7.75 -4.84 11.81
N GLY A 245 -7.22 -5.99 11.36
CA GLY A 245 -7.63 -7.29 11.86
C GLY A 245 -7.12 -7.61 13.27
N PRO A 246 -7.71 -8.61 13.98
CA PRO A 246 -7.30 -9.00 15.34
C PRO A 246 -5.83 -9.42 15.47
N SER A 247 -5.27 -10.01 14.42
CA SER A 247 -3.86 -10.44 14.33
C SER A 247 -3.08 -9.68 13.25
N ALA A 248 -3.58 -8.52 12.84
CA ALA A 248 -2.96 -7.71 11.80
C ALA A 248 -1.59 -7.19 12.25
N LEU A 249 -0.77 -6.81 11.26
CA LEU A 249 0.54 -6.22 11.49
C LEU A 249 0.51 -4.98 12.41
N PRO A 250 -0.43 -4.01 12.26
CA PRO A 250 -0.36 -2.77 13.03
C PRO A 250 -0.53 -2.97 14.55
N PRO A 251 -1.56 -3.67 15.06
CA PRO A 251 -1.67 -3.97 16.49
C PRO A 251 -0.46 -4.72 17.05
N ARG A 252 0.16 -5.60 16.24
CA ARG A 252 1.36 -6.34 16.65
C ARG A 252 2.57 -5.42 16.81
N LEU A 253 2.83 -4.55 15.84
CA LEU A 253 3.93 -3.57 15.92
C LEU A 253 3.73 -2.57 17.08
N ASP A 254 2.49 -2.14 17.31
CA ASP A 254 2.13 -1.29 18.44
C ASP A 254 2.36 -2.02 19.78
N GLY A 255 2.09 -3.34 19.86
CA GLY A 255 2.36 -4.15 21.05
C GLY A 255 3.86 -4.42 21.29
N ASP A 256 4.64 -4.59 20.22
CA ASP A 256 6.08 -4.86 20.30
C ASP A 256 6.90 -3.62 20.71
N ILE A 257 6.40 -2.41 20.41
CA ILE A 257 7.12 -1.15 20.59
C ILE A 257 6.31 -0.20 21.49
N PRO A 258 6.66 -0.06 22.78
CA PRO A 258 5.87 0.71 23.75
C PRO A 258 5.60 2.17 23.35
N THR A 259 6.53 2.83 22.65
CA THR A 259 6.37 4.22 22.20
C THR A 259 5.30 4.37 21.11
N LEU A 260 5.13 3.35 20.26
CA LEU A 260 4.07 3.31 19.24
C LEU A 260 2.75 2.87 19.88
N GLY A 261 2.81 1.84 20.73
CA GLY A 261 1.66 1.29 21.45
C GLY A 261 0.92 2.29 22.33
N LYS A 262 1.63 3.25 22.94
CA LYS A 262 1.00 4.33 23.73
C LYS A 262 -0.09 5.08 22.96
N PHE A 263 0.06 5.23 21.65
CA PHE A 263 -0.86 5.97 20.79
C PHE A 263 -1.56 5.09 19.75
N ALA A 264 -1.30 3.78 19.76
CA ALA A 264 -1.65 2.87 18.66
C ALA A 264 -1.24 3.43 17.29
N ALA A 265 -0.02 3.95 17.20
CA ALA A 265 0.45 4.76 16.08
C ALA A 265 0.41 3.99 14.75
N CYS A 266 0.83 2.73 14.73
CA CYS A 266 0.75 1.91 13.52
C CYS A 266 -0.71 1.69 13.09
N ARG A 267 -1.61 1.36 14.04
CA ARG A 267 -3.03 1.17 13.75
C ARG A 267 -3.67 2.42 13.13
N ARG A 268 -3.40 3.60 13.72
CA ARG A 268 -3.89 4.90 13.23
C ARG A 268 -3.40 5.23 11.82
N VAL A 269 -2.11 5.00 11.56
CA VAL A 269 -1.51 5.19 10.22
C VAL A 269 -2.15 4.25 9.20
N ALA A 270 -2.28 2.96 9.52
CA ALA A 270 -2.83 1.96 8.62
C ALA A 270 -4.28 2.27 8.21
N ARG A 271 -5.13 2.65 9.17
CA ARG A 271 -6.52 3.06 8.91
C ARG A 271 -6.61 4.29 7.99
N THR A 272 -5.75 5.27 8.22
CA THR A 272 -5.68 6.50 7.41
C THR A 272 -5.28 6.19 5.96
N ILE A 273 -4.27 5.34 5.76
CA ILE A 273 -3.84 4.88 4.43
C ILE A 273 -4.94 4.11 3.73
N TYR A 274 -5.62 3.20 4.43
CA TYR A 274 -6.73 2.47 3.86
C TYR A 274 -7.83 3.42 3.34
N LEU A 275 -8.30 4.35 4.18
CA LEU A 275 -9.36 5.28 3.81
C LEU A 275 -8.99 6.11 2.57
N GLY A 276 -7.76 6.58 2.47
CA GLY A 276 -7.33 7.44 1.37
C GLY A 276 -6.81 6.72 0.12
N SER A 277 -6.62 5.40 0.15
CA SER A 277 -6.05 4.66 -0.99
C SER A 277 -6.95 3.59 -1.59
N ALA A 278 -7.87 3.02 -0.81
CA ALA A 278 -8.78 1.97 -1.28
C ALA A 278 -9.63 2.32 -2.52
N PRO A 279 -10.21 3.54 -2.66
CA PRO A 279 -11.10 3.85 -3.78
C PRO A 279 -10.38 4.06 -5.13
N ASN A 280 -9.06 4.25 -5.13
CA ASN A 280 -8.27 4.62 -6.31
C ASN A 280 -7.23 3.55 -6.73
N PRO A 281 -7.60 2.27 -6.92
CA PRO A 281 -6.63 1.20 -7.19
C PRO A 281 -5.93 1.38 -8.55
N THR A 282 -6.54 2.09 -9.50
CA THR A 282 -6.05 2.24 -10.88
C THR A 282 -5.58 3.65 -11.24
N ALA A 283 -5.75 4.65 -10.36
CA ALA A 283 -5.43 6.04 -10.64
C ALA A 283 -3.96 6.27 -11.03
N ALA A 284 -3.67 7.34 -11.78
CA ALA A 284 -2.30 7.70 -12.16
C ALA A 284 -1.46 8.16 -10.95
N ASN A 285 -2.07 8.88 -10.00
CA ASN A 285 -1.45 9.33 -8.75
C ASN A 285 -1.98 8.51 -7.56
N ARG A 286 -1.57 7.25 -7.46
CA ARG A 286 -2.07 6.34 -6.42
C ARG A 286 -1.61 6.77 -5.03
N GLY A 287 -2.48 6.53 -4.06
CA GLY A 287 -2.16 6.65 -2.65
C GLY A 287 -2.14 8.08 -2.11
N ILE A 288 -1.79 8.15 -0.83
CA ILE A 288 -1.74 9.37 -0.04
C ILE A 288 -0.31 9.70 0.37
N GLU A 289 -0.04 10.99 0.45
CA GLU A 289 1.27 11.53 0.81
C GLU A 289 1.51 11.45 2.32
N ASP A 290 2.78 11.29 2.74
CA ASP A 290 3.21 11.27 4.15
C ASP A 290 2.58 12.39 5.00
N ARG A 291 2.58 13.63 4.50
CA ARG A 291 1.98 14.78 5.20
C ARG A 291 0.48 14.63 5.41
N ARG A 292 -0.25 14.06 4.44
CA ARG A 292 -1.69 13.81 4.57
C ARG A 292 -1.99 12.62 5.48
N ILE A 293 -1.13 11.62 5.49
CA ILE A 293 -1.20 10.53 6.47
C ILE A 293 -1.08 11.10 7.89
N LYS A 294 -0.09 11.96 8.14
CA LYS A 294 0.09 12.65 9.42
C LYS A 294 -1.12 13.50 9.79
N LEU A 295 -1.67 14.27 8.85
CA LEU A 295 -2.90 15.04 9.05
C LEU A 295 -4.08 14.17 9.51
N GLY A 296 -4.19 12.94 9.01
CA GLY A 296 -5.28 12.03 9.38
C GLY A 296 -5.09 11.26 10.69
N CYS A 297 -3.92 11.34 11.35
CA CYS A 297 -3.60 10.49 12.51
C CYS A 297 -3.01 11.19 13.73
N VAL A 298 -2.33 12.34 13.57
CA VAL A 298 -1.68 13.06 14.68
C VAL A 298 -2.71 13.91 15.42
N MET A 299 -2.76 13.80 16.75
CA MET A 299 -3.58 14.66 17.61
C MET A 299 -2.75 15.73 18.34
N PRO A 300 -3.37 16.84 18.80
CA PRO A 300 -2.69 17.84 19.62
C PRO A 300 -2.04 17.20 20.86
N GLY A 301 -0.81 17.61 21.16
CA GLY A 301 0.01 17.04 22.24
C GLY A 301 0.79 15.76 21.87
N GLU A 302 0.58 15.20 20.68
CA GLU A 302 1.35 14.05 20.17
C GLU A 302 2.52 14.50 19.28
N SER A 303 3.55 13.66 19.17
CA SER A 303 4.70 13.92 18.30
C SER A 303 4.51 13.28 16.93
N SER A 304 4.49 14.08 15.87
CA SER A 304 4.41 13.62 14.46
C SER A 304 5.54 12.65 14.07
N ALA A 305 6.70 12.72 14.73
CA ALA A 305 7.82 11.80 14.49
C ALA A 305 7.48 10.34 14.82
N ILE A 306 6.60 10.09 15.81
CA ILE A 306 6.15 8.75 16.20
C ILE A 306 5.38 8.11 15.03
N PHE A 307 4.51 8.89 14.39
CA PHE A 307 3.72 8.45 13.24
C PHE A 307 4.58 8.27 11.98
N GLY A 308 5.62 9.09 11.81
CA GLY A 308 6.64 8.87 10.78
C GLY A 308 7.41 7.55 10.97
N ASP A 309 7.80 7.20 12.21
CA ASP A 309 8.43 5.90 12.49
C ASP A 309 7.47 4.73 12.29
N ALA A 310 6.21 4.88 12.71
CA ALA A 310 5.15 3.90 12.48
C ALA A 310 4.95 3.62 10.98
N LEU A 311 4.87 4.68 10.15
CA LEU A 311 4.73 4.57 8.70
C LEU A 311 5.90 3.82 8.06
N ARG A 312 7.14 4.17 8.44
CA ARG A 312 8.36 3.50 7.95
C ARG A 312 8.40 2.02 8.29
N ARG A 313 7.95 1.63 9.49
CA ARG A 313 7.91 0.23 9.92
C ARG A 313 6.82 -0.55 9.18
N LEU A 314 5.66 0.06 8.99
CA LEU A 314 4.58 -0.53 8.21
C LEU A 314 5.02 -0.76 6.76
N SER A 315 5.62 0.23 6.10
CA SER A 315 6.07 0.09 4.70
C SER A 315 7.14 -0.98 4.53
N GLY A 316 7.95 -1.24 5.55
CA GLY A 316 8.97 -2.29 5.54
C GLY A 316 8.44 -3.71 5.81
N ALA A 317 7.26 -3.87 6.40
CA ALA A 317 6.79 -5.18 6.90
C ALA A 317 5.41 -5.62 6.38
N ALA A 318 4.60 -4.70 5.87
CA ALA A 318 3.27 -5.00 5.36
C ALA A 318 3.31 -5.80 4.04
N THR A 319 2.32 -6.67 3.86
CA THR A 319 2.19 -7.52 2.66
C THR A 319 1.65 -6.74 1.46
N TYR A 320 0.70 -5.85 1.70
CA TYR A 320 -0.14 -5.18 0.69
C TYR A 320 0.09 -3.67 0.61
N LEU A 321 1.00 -3.12 1.43
CA LEU A 321 1.33 -1.70 1.45
C LEU A 321 2.48 -1.41 0.48
N TYR A 322 2.22 -0.53 -0.47
CA TYR A 322 3.21 -0.04 -1.43
C TYR A 322 3.67 1.36 -1.03
N GLN A 323 4.91 1.67 -1.41
CA GLN A 323 5.52 2.97 -1.23
C GLN A 323 6.18 3.39 -2.54
N ASP A 324 5.89 4.60 -3.01
CA ASP A 324 6.60 5.25 -4.11
C ASP A 324 6.88 6.71 -3.75
N GLY A 325 8.17 7.03 -3.54
CA GLY A 325 8.60 8.31 -3.02
C GLY A 325 7.84 8.69 -1.73
N PRO A 326 7.10 9.82 -1.72
CA PRO A 326 6.33 10.26 -0.56
C PRO A 326 4.92 9.65 -0.46
N ARG A 327 4.51 8.78 -1.40
CA ARG A 327 3.14 8.25 -1.50
C ARG A 327 3.05 6.80 -1.03
N TYR A 328 1.95 6.49 -0.36
CA TYR A 328 1.67 5.18 0.21
C TYR A 328 0.25 4.74 -0.15
N TRP A 329 0.06 3.48 -0.52
CA TRP A 329 -1.25 2.90 -0.80
C TRP A 329 -1.31 1.42 -0.50
N TYR A 330 -2.50 0.95 -0.14
CA TYR A 330 -2.78 -0.47 -0.16
C TYR A 330 -3.21 -0.91 -1.55
N SER A 331 -2.80 -2.12 -1.94
CA SER A 331 -3.28 -2.79 -3.15
C SER A 331 -3.71 -4.22 -2.83
N THR A 332 -4.60 -4.77 -3.64
CA THR A 332 -5.05 -6.16 -3.50
C THR A 332 -3.98 -7.18 -3.87
N GLN A 333 -2.93 -6.74 -4.57
CA GLN A 333 -1.78 -7.59 -4.90
C GLN A 333 -0.71 -7.50 -3.80
N PRO A 334 -0.08 -8.62 -3.42
CA PRO A 334 1.02 -8.60 -2.47
C PRO A 334 2.28 -7.99 -3.09
N THR A 335 3.07 -7.30 -2.27
CA THR A 335 4.32 -6.68 -2.69
C THR A 335 5.35 -7.72 -3.15
N VAL A 336 6.21 -7.32 -4.10
CA VAL A 336 7.29 -8.18 -4.62
C VAL A 336 8.27 -8.58 -3.51
N THR A 337 8.51 -7.67 -2.56
CA THR A 337 9.34 -7.94 -1.37
C THR A 337 8.74 -9.10 -0.59
N LYS A 338 7.43 -9.08 -0.33
CA LYS A 338 6.80 -10.15 0.44
C LYS A 338 6.76 -11.48 -0.31
N LEU A 339 6.45 -11.45 -1.61
CA LEU A 339 6.50 -12.64 -2.45
C LEU A 339 7.91 -13.26 -2.47
N ALA A 340 8.96 -12.43 -2.42
CA ALA A 340 10.34 -12.89 -2.34
C ALA A 340 10.68 -13.48 -0.96
N GLU A 341 10.19 -12.89 0.13
CA GLU A 341 10.35 -13.44 1.48
C GLU A 341 9.68 -14.79 1.64
N ASP A 342 8.43 -14.92 1.19
CA ASP A 342 7.66 -16.16 1.34
C ASP A 342 8.33 -17.30 0.53
N ARG A 343 8.87 -16.99 -0.65
CA ARG A 343 9.69 -17.94 -1.42
C ARG A 343 11.02 -18.25 -0.72
N ALA A 344 11.70 -17.25 -0.15
CA ALA A 344 12.94 -17.48 0.61
C ALA A 344 12.70 -18.38 1.84
N GLU A 345 11.52 -18.29 2.46
CA GLU A 345 11.10 -19.16 3.56
C GLU A 345 10.84 -20.59 3.08
N GLN A 346 10.24 -20.78 1.90
CA GLN A 346 10.11 -22.12 1.28
C GLN A 346 11.48 -22.77 1.08
N PHE A 347 12.50 -22.01 0.65
CA PHE A 347 13.89 -22.48 0.52
C PHE A 347 14.61 -22.70 1.86
N LYS A 348 14.03 -22.35 3.02
CA LYS A 348 14.52 -22.86 4.31
C LYS A 348 14.16 -24.32 4.52
N ARG A 349 13.01 -24.75 3.99
CA ARG A 349 12.55 -26.15 4.08
C ARG A 349 13.24 -27.08 3.08
N ASN A 350 13.76 -26.54 1.99
CA ASN A 350 14.55 -27.27 0.99
C ASN A 350 15.98 -26.69 0.87
N PRO A 351 16.91 -27.08 1.75
CA PRO A 351 18.28 -26.58 1.72
C PRO A 351 19.08 -27.08 0.51
N ASP A 352 18.77 -28.28 0.00
CA ASP A 352 19.51 -28.94 -1.08
C ASP A 352 19.42 -28.14 -2.39
N ALA A 353 18.22 -27.66 -2.74
CA ALA A 353 18.03 -26.80 -3.92
C ALA A 353 18.86 -25.50 -3.86
N VAL A 354 19.10 -24.97 -2.65
CA VAL A 354 19.96 -23.79 -2.46
C VAL A 354 21.44 -24.14 -2.64
N ILE A 355 21.84 -25.32 -2.18
CA ILE A 355 23.20 -25.83 -2.32
C ILE A 355 23.52 -26.06 -3.80
N ASP A 356 22.66 -26.79 -4.52
CA ASP A 356 22.79 -27.03 -5.97
C ASP A 356 22.85 -25.71 -6.75
N GLU A 357 22.01 -24.77 -6.33
CA GLU A 357 22.00 -23.36 -6.73
C GLU A 357 23.38 -22.69 -6.74
N ILE A 358 23.97 -22.71 -5.54
CA ILE A 358 25.27 -22.12 -5.26
C ILE A 358 26.36 -22.88 -6.02
N GLU A 359 26.29 -24.20 -6.07
CA GLU A 359 27.27 -25.03 -6.76
C GLU A 359 27.29 -24.77 -8.25
N LYS A 360 26.12 -24.67 -8.89
CA LYS A 360 26.00 -24.38 -10.32
C LYS A 360 26.66 -23.05 -10.69
N ARG A 361 26.46 -22.01 -9.89
CA ARG A 361 27.09 -20.69 -10.13
C ARG A 361 28.57 -20.69 -9.85
N LEU A 362 28.98 -21.31 -8.75
CA LEU A 362 30.40 -21.44 -8.43
C LEU A 362 31.13 -22.23 -9.52
N ARG A 363 30.52 -23.29 -10.07
CA ARG A 363 31.04 -24.01 -11.24
C ARG A 363 31.09 -23.13 -12.49
N ALA A 364 30.13 -22.24 -12.70
CA ALA A 364 30.14 -21.29 -13.82
C ALA A 364 31.25 -20.24 -13.68
N ASP A 365 31.41 -19.64 -12.50
CA ASP A 365 32.47 -18.66 -12.21
C ASP A 365 33.86 -19.31 -12.33
N LEU A 366 34.01 -20.55 -11.87
CA LEU A 366 35.26 -21.31 -11.97
C LEU A 366 35.59 -21.79 -13.39
N ARG A 367 34.73 -21.57 -14.39
CA ARG A 367 35.08 -21.76 -15.81
C ARG A 367 35.93 -20.62 -16.36
N HIS A 368 35.89 -19.45 -15.74
CA HIS A 368 36.72 -18.31 -16.12
C HIS A 368 38.14 -18.49 -15.56
N SER A 369 39.12 -18.36 -16.45
CA SER A 369 40.51 -18.79 -16.30
C SER A 369 41.21 -18.25 -15.06
N CYS A 370 41.69 -19.18 -14.23
CA CYS A 370 42.67 -18.92 -13.18
C CYS A 370 44.04 -19.39 -13.66
N ASP A 371 45.14 -18.89 -13.09
CA ASP A 371 46.53 -19.30 -13.38
C ASP A 371 46.85 -20.79 -13.05
N PHE A 372 45.84 -21.60 -12.71
CA PHE A 372 45.97 -23.02 -12.41
C PHE A 372 45.65 -23.88 -13.63
N ARG A 373 46.48 -24.90 -13.88
CA ARG A 373 46.34 -25.80 -15.03
C ARG A 373 45.02 -26.58 -15.03
N ARG A 374 44.46 -26.87 -13.84
CA ARG A 374 43.15 -27.50 -13.69
C ARG A 374 42.49 -27.08 -12.37
N ILE A 375 41.19 -26.85 -12.44
CA ILE A 375 40.34 -26.54 -11.28
C ILE A 375 39.39 -27.71 -11.08
N HIS A 376 39.31 -28.20 -9.84
CA HIS A 376 38.37 -29.23 -9.41
C HIS A 376 37.29 -28.56 -8.53
N PRO A 377 36.14 -28.21 -9.10
CA PRO A 377 35.05 -27.61 -8.35
C PRO A 377 34.33 -28.68 -7.53
N MET A 378 34.38 -28.55 -6.20
CA MET A 378 33.61 -29.32 -5.22
C MET A 378 33.68 -30.83 -5.42
N PRO A 379 34.88 -31.45 -5.34
CA PRO A 379 35.01 -32.90 -5.37
C PRO A 379 34.32 -33.52 -4.16
N GLN A 380 33.59 -34.62 -4.36
CA GLN A 380 32.91 -35.35 -3.29
C GLN A 380 33.88 -36.29 -2.57
N SER A 381 34.91 -36.76 -3.27
CA SER A 381 35.89 -37.71 -2.76
C SER A 381 37.32 -37.39 -3.19
N GLY A 382 38.28 -38.01 -2.49
CA GLY A 382 39.69 -37.98 -2.85
C GLY A 382 40.01 -38.55 -4.24
N GLN A 383 39.10 -39.34 -4.82
CA GLN A 383 39.28 -40.00 -6.11
C GLN A 383 38.93 -39.07 -7.29
N ASP A 384 38.20 -37.98 -7.04
CA ASP A 384 37.74 -37.03 -8.07
C ASP A 384 38.86 -36.06 -8.52
N VAL A 385 40.02 -36.11 -7.89
CA VAL A 385 41.22 -35.33 -8.26
C VAL A 385 42.36 -36.31 -8.50
N PRO A 386 42.77 -36.51 -9.76
CA PRO A 386 43.92 -37.36 -10.08
C PRO A 386 45.22 -36.79 -9.49
N ASP A 387 46.07 -37.67 -8.96
CA ASP A 387 47.39 -37.32 -8.41
C ASP A 387 48.40 -37.17 -9.57
N GLU A 388 48.76 -35.92 -9.88
CA GLU A 388 49.62 -35.56 -11.02
C GLU A 388 50.60 -34.43 -10.64
N PHE A 389 51.64 -34.24 -11.45
CA PHE A 389 52.77 -33.33 -11.17
C PHE A 389 52.51 -31.83 -11.30
N ASP A 390 51.28 -31.45 -11.60
CA ASP A 390 50.89 -30.06 -11.81
C ASP A 390 50.17 -29.44 -10.61
N SER A 391 50.34 -28.13 -10.43
CA SER A 391 49.59 -27.38 -9.41
C SER A 391 48.12 -27.23 -9.82
N ARG A 392 47.22 -27.71 -8.95
CA ARG A 392 45.77 -27.72 -9.17
C ARG A 392 45.04 -26.99 -8.05
N LEU A 393 43.92 -26.37 -8.41
CA LEU A 393 43.04 -25.71 -7.46
C LEU A 393 41.85 -26.61 -7.13
N VAL A 394 41.65 -26.91 -5.86
CA VAL A 394 40.48 -27.62 -5.35
C VAL A 394 39.61 -26.64 -4.57
N VAL A 395 38.37 -26.45 -5.02
CA VAL A 395 37.39 -25.60 -4.34
C VAL A 395 36.46 -26.50 -3.56
N LEU A 396 36.41 -26.35 -2.24
CA LEU A 396 35.60 -27.19 -1.38
C LEU A 396 34.13 -26.74 -1.39
N GLY A 397 33.22 -27.71 -1.20
CA GLY A 397 31.78 -27.45 -1.11
C GLY A 397 31.41 -26.59 0.10
N ILE A 398 30.22 -25.97 0.04
CA ILE A 398 29.73 -25.06 1.08
C ILE A 398 29.38 -25.74 2.41
N GLU A 399 29.26 -27.07 2.40
CA GLU A 399 29.10 -27.90 3.60
C GLU A 399 30.38 -28.00 4.45
N THR A 400 31.53 -27.66 3.87
CA THR A 400 32.83 -27.65 4.56
C THR A 400 33.39 -26.22 4.64
N PRO A 401 32.82 -25.35 5.50
CA PRO A 401 33.27 -23.98 5.63
C PRO A 401 34.67 -23.88 6.22
N HIS A 402 35.39 -22.83 5.83
CA HIS A 402 36.67 -22.48 6.46
C HIS A 402 36.46 -21.42 7.56
N THR A 403 37.03 -21.68 8.74
CA THR A 403 37.17 -20.76 9.88
C THR A 403 38.65 -20.56 10.21
N LYS A 404 39.00 -19.49 10.94
CA LYS A 404 40.40 -19.20 11.29
C LYS A 404 41.00 -20.20 12.30
N ASP A 405 40.16 -21.02 12.91
CA ASP A 405 40.56 -21.98 13.93
C ASP A 405 41.29 -23.19 13.33
N PRO A 406 42.27 -23.77 14.04
CA PRO A 406 43.04 -24.92 13.57
C PRO A 406 42.20 -26.18 13.30
N ASP A 407 40.98 -26.24 13.87
CA ASP A 407 39.99 -27.30 13.69
C ASP A 407 38.86 -26.92 12.71
N SER A 408 39.12 -26.05 11.73
CA SER A 408 38.07 -25.70 10.77
C SER A 408 37.56 -26.92 9.97
N PRO A 409 36.25 -27.01 9.68
CA PRO A 409 35.66 -28.12 8.92
C PRO A 409 36.34 -28.36 7.57
N ALA A 410 36.71 -27.28 6.85
CA ALA A 410 37.50 -27.35 5.62
C ALA A 410 38.87 -28.01 5.84
N LEU A 411 39.62 -27.63 6.88
CA LEU A 411 40.93 -28.22 7.19
C LEU A 411 40.81 -29.69 7.56
N ASN A 412 39.77 -30.07 8.30
CA ASN A 412 39.53 -31.46 8.69
C ASN A 412 39.12 -32.32 7.49
N ALA A 413 38.29 -31.79 6.58
CA ALA A 413 37.95 -32.46 5.33
C ALA A 413 39.18 -32.70 4.45
N VAL A 414 40.05 -31.69 4.34
CA VAL A 414 41.33 -31.83 3.61
C VAL A 414 42.24 -32.89 4.27
N LYS A 415 42.43 -32.81 5.60
CA LYS A 415 43.24 -33.77 6.37
C LYS A 415 42.69 -35.20 6.36
N LYS A 416 41.38 -35.40 6.15
CA LYS A 416 40.75 -36.73 6.14
C LYS A 416 40.82 -37.37 4.76
N SER A 417 40.51 -36.61 3.72
CA SER A 417 40.37 -37.15 2.36
C SER A 417 41.67 -37.14 1.55
N TRP A 418 42.65 -36.30 1.91
CA TRP A 418 43.84 -36.04 1.09
C TRP A 418 45.17 -36.32 1.81
N ARG A 419 45.22 -37.36 2.64
CA ARG A 419 46.41 -37.73 3.45
C ARG A 419 47.64 -38.17 2.63
N CYS A 420 47.45 -38.50 1.35
CA CYS A 420 48.46 -39.17 0.52
C CYS A 420 48.71 -38.50 -0.85
N ALA A 421 48.35 -37.24 -1.06
CA ALA A 421 48.71 -36.57 -2.32
C ALA A 421 50.21 -36.27 -2.33
N ALA A 422 50.93 -36.72 -3.37
CA ALA A 422 52.38 -36.55 -3.44
C ALA A 422 52.80 -35.11 -3.80
N MET A 423 51.85 -34.20 -4.10
CA MET A 423 52.04 -33.04 -4.99
C MET A 423 51.26 -31.77 -4.53
N PRO A 424 51.58 -30.55 -5.02
CA PRO A 424 51.06 -29.30 -4.46
C PRO A 424 49.60 -29.03 -4.87
N LEU A 425 48.65 -29.42 -4.02
CA LEU A 425 47.25 -29.04 -4.11
C LEU A 425 46.99 -27.73 -3.34
N VAL A 426 46.33 -26.77 -3.97
CA VAL A 426 45.85 -25.54 -3.33
C VAL A 426 44.37 -25.69 -3.03
N PHE A 427 43.98 -25.57 -1.76
CA PHE A 427 42.59 -25.66 -1.34
C PHE A 427 42.01 -24.27 -1.07
N ILE A 428 40.81 -24.02 -1.59
CA ILE A 428 40.03 -22.84 -1.28
C ILE A 428 38.72 -23.29 -0.63
N GLY A 429 38.49 -22.84 0.60
CA GLY A 429 37.25 -23.05 1.34
C GLY A 429 36.45 -21.77 1.48
N THR A 430 35.12 -21.88 1.45
CA THR A 430 34.23 -20.74 1.63
C THR A 430 34.31 -20.24 3.08
N PRO A 431 34.60 -18.95 3.34
CA PRO A 431 34.64 -18.45 4.70
C PRO A 431 33.26 -18.55 5.37
N TRP A 432 33.21 -19.01 6.62
CA TRP A 432 31.96 -19.12 7.39
C TRP A 432 31.15 -17.81 7.44
N SER A 433 31.83 -16.68 7.59
CA SER A 433 31.21 -15.35 7.59
C SER A 433 30.56 -14.99 6.24
N LEU A 434 31.13 -15.49 5.15
CA LEU A 434 30.63 -15.26 3.78
C LEU A 434 29.41 -16.15 3.51
N LEU A 435 29.40 -17.40 4.00
CA LEU A 435 28.25 -18.31 3.88
C LEU A 435 27.00 -17.78 4.58
N ARG A 436 27.15 -17.13 5.74
CA ARG A 436 26.04 -16.44 6.42
C ARG A 436 25.41 -15.33 5.58
N GLN A 437 26.14 -14.74 4.63
CA GLN A 437 25.64 -13.69 3.74
C GLN A 437 25.16 -14.24 2.39
N ILE A 438 25.84 -15.26 1.85
CA ILE A 438 25.52 -15.89 0.57
C ILE A 438 24.24 -16.72 0.64
N ARG A 439 24.01 -17.51 1.70
CA ARG A 439 22.79 -18.34 1.80
C ARG A 439 21.50 -17.49 1.75
N PRO A 440 21.39 -16.37 2.49
CA PRO A 440 20.28 -15.43 2.31
C PRO A 440 20.25 -14.77 0.92
N GLY A 441 21.40 -14.34 0.39
CA GLY A 441 21.48 -13.66 -0.91
C GLY A 441 21.11 -14.54 -2.12
N CYS A 442 21.54 -15.81 -2.14
CA CYS A 442 21.20 -16.77 -3.19
C CYS A 442 19.71 -17.11 -3.20
N ARG A 443 19.07 -17.20 -2.02
CA ARG A 443 17.61 -17.35 -1.91
C ARG A 443 16.86 -16.18 -2.54
N ILE A 444 17.39 -14.96 -2.39
CA ILE A 444 16.81 -13.75 -2.99
C ILE A 444 17.06 -13.70 -4.52
N TRP A 445 18.14 -14.29 -5.03
CA TRP A 445 18.52 -14.19 -6.45
C TRP A 445 17.81 -15.19 -7.36
N MET A 446 17.39 -16.37 -6.88
CA MET A 446 16.66 -17.38 -7.68
C MET A 446 15.25 -16.93 -8.16
N LYS A 447 15.02 -15.62 -8.30
CA LYS A 447 13.81 -14.96 -8.84
C LYS A 447 13.69 -15.22 -10.35
N PRO A 448 12.55 -15.73 -10.86
CA PRO A 448 12.36 -15.90 -12.31
C PRO A 448 11.94 -14.64 -13.09
N HIS A 449 11.50 -13.56 -12.45
CA HIS A 449 11.05 -12.34 -13.15
C HIS A 449 11.43 -11.06 -12.40
N ALA A 450 12.72 -10.71 -12.44
CA ALA A 450 13.12 -9.32 -12.30
C ALA A 450 13.74 -8.91 -13.64
N GLY A 451 12.99 -8.14 -14.42
CA GLY A 451 13.55 -7.43 -15.56
C GLY A 451 14.81 -6.69 -15.12
N THR A 452 15.91 -7.01 -15.79
CA THR A 452 17.09 -6.16 -16.00
C THR A 452 17.39 -5.13 -14.90
N LEU A 453 17.65 -5.58 -13.67
CA LEU A 453 18.51 -4.81 -12.77
C LEU A 453 19.97 -5.06 -13.20
N HIS A 454 20.44 -4.25 -14.15
CA HIS A 454 21.87 -4.07 -14.41
C HIS A 454 22.53 -3.41 -13.19
N GLY A 455 22.80 -4.22 -12.18
CA GLY A 455 23.65 -3.89 -11.05
C GLY A 455 24.80 -4.87 -11.04
N ASN A 456 25.88 -4.52 -11.75
CA ASN A 456 27.12 -5.27 -11.77
C ASN A 456 27.78 -5.23 -10.37
N ARG A 457 27.30 -6.07 -9.44
CA ARG A 457 28.00 -6.37 -8.20
C ARG A 457 28.71 -7.69 -8.39
N SER A 458 29.98 -7.60 -8.79
CA SER A 458 30.87 -8.75 -8.75
C SER A 458 30.93 -9.28 -7.31
N TRP A 459 30.54 -10.53 -7.10
CA TRP A 459 30.80 -11.28 -5.87
C TRP A 459 32.21 -11.87 -5.89
N THR A 460 33.18 -11.13 -6.44
CA THR A 460 34.58 -11.54 -6.45
C THR A 460 35.33 -10.68 -5.43
N LYS A 461 35.89 -11.36 -4.41
CA LYS A 461 36.96 -10.94 -3.48
C LYS A 461 36.58 -11.17 -2.02
N LYS A 462 36.61 -12.45 -1.59
CA LYS A 462 37.03 -12.87 -0.22
C LYS A 462 37.09 -14.40 -0.12
N TRP A 463 37.83 -15.04 -1.02
CA TRP A 463 38.21 -16.44 -0.86
C TRP A 463 39.60 -16.51 -0.20
N ARG A 464 39.80 -17.41 0.77
CA ARG A 464 41.09 -17.56 1.47
C ARG A 464 41.79 -18.82 0.99
N LEU A 465 43.06 -18.66 0.63
CA LEU A 465 43.95 -19.75 0.28
C LEU A 465 44.34 -20.54 1.54
N ILE A 466 44.15 -21.85 1.51
CA ILE A 466 44.67 -22.77 2.51
C ILE A 466 45.87 -23.49 1.88
N SER A 467 47.06 -23.29 2.44
CA SER A 467 48.26 -24.09 2.09
C SER A 467 48.64 -24.97 3.27
N LEU A 468 48.76 -26.28 3.03
CA LEU A 468 49.20 -27.26 4.02
C LEU A 468 50.50 -27.92 3.53
N PRO A 469 51.59 -27.91 4.32
CA PRO A 469 52.75 -28.74 4.03
C PRO A 469 52.47 -30.19 4.47
N ILE A 470 52.28 -31.10 3.51
CA ILE A 470 52.13 -32.54 3.78
C ILE A 470 53.54 -33.15 3.93
N ARG A 471 53.90 -33.60 5.14
CA ARG A 471 55.10 -34.42 5.36
C ARG A 471 54.74 -35.91 5.21
N CYS A 472 55.05 -36.50 4.06
CA CYS A 472 55.04 -37.94 3.90
C CYS A 472 56.29 -38.56 4.58
N GLY A 473 56.08 -39.34 5.63
CA GLY A 473 57.14 -40.12 6.27
C GLY A 473 57.49 -41.35 5.41
N ARG A 474 58.76 -41.45 4.97
CA ARG A 474 59.38 -42.72 4.55
C ARG A 474 60.57 -43.03 5.47
N PRO A 475 60.85 -44.32 5.77
CA PRO A 475 61.97 -44.71 6.61
C PRO A 475 63.30 -44.35 5.92
N LYS A 476 64.22 -43.76 6.68
CA LYS A 476 65.54 -43.31 6.19
C LYS A 476 66.40 -44.50 5.74
N PRO A 477 67.09 -44.43 4.59
CA PRO A 477 68.41 -45.00 4.47
C PRO A 477 69.46 -43.99 4.96
N LYS A 478 70.49 -44.48 5.65
CA LYS A 478 71.62 -43.69 6.17
C LYS A 478 72.37 -43.05 5.00
N GLY A 479 72.53 -41.72 5.01
CA GLY A 479 73.46 -41.04 4.10
C GLY A 479 73.17 -39.55 3.87
N ASN A 480 74.10 -38.70 4.33
CA ASN A 480 74.29 -37.28 4.02
C ASN A 480 73.19 -36.24 4.31
N ARG A 481 73.50 -35.37 5.29
CA ARG A 481 72.80 -34.12 5.57
C ARG A 481 73.06 -33.09 4.48
N ARG A 482 72.04 -32.70 3.72
CA ARG A 482 71.93 -31.34 3.15
C ARG A 482 70.57 -30.75 3.56
N LYS A 483 70.61 -29.65 4.32
CA LYS A 483 69.43 -28.85 4.70
C LYS A 483 68.93 -28.10 3.45
N ALA A 484 67.75 -28.43 2.95
CA ALA A 484 67.01 -27.58 2.03
C ALA A 484 65.95 -26.77 2.82
N ARG A 485 66.00 -25.44 2.71
CA ARG A 485 64.98 -24.52 3.24
C ARG A 485 63.74 -24.56 2.33
N PRO A 486 62.50 -24.49 2.85
CA PRO A 486 61.32 -24.29 2.01
C PRO A 486 61.22 -22.82 1.58
N SER A 487 61.15 -22.58 0.27
CA SER A 487 60.82 -21.30 -0.35
C SER A 487 59.31 -21.15 -0.47
N ALA A 488 58.74 -20.13 0.18
CA ALA A 488 57.35 -19.72 0.00
C ALA A 488 57.26 -18.75 -1.20
N ALA A 489 56.52 -19.11 -2.24
CA ALA A 489 56.17 -18.19 -3.32
C ALA A 489 54.86 -17.47 -2.97
N PHE A 490 54.94 -16.15 -2.79
CA PHE A 490 53.78 -15.26 -2.69
C PHE A 490 53.27 -14.95 -4.11
N LEU A 491 52.03 -15.32 -4.43
CA LEU A 491 51.36 -14.70 -5.59
C LEU A 491 50.87 -13.30 -5.19
N LYS A 492 51.47 -12.28 -5.82
CA LYS A 492 51.06 -10.87 -5.72
C LYS A 492 49.63 -10.71 -6.20
N ARG A 493 48.87 -9.84 -5.50
CA ARG A 493 47.62 -9.25 -5.97
C ARG A 493 47.76 -8.76 -7.42
N THR A 494 47.02 -9.35 -8.32
CA THR A 494 46.66 -8.73 -9.61
C THR A 494 45.23 -8.20 -9.48
N ASN A 495 45.10 -6.89 -9.64
CA ASN A 495 43.81 -6.20 -9.77
C ASN A 495 43.22 -6.52 -11.15
N GLY A 496 41.97 -6.94 -11.21
CA GLY A 496 41.19 -6.98 -12.45
C GLY A 496 40.03 -7.98 -12.36
N PHE A 497 38.83 -7.46 -12.60
CA PHE A 497 37.49 -8.11 -12.63
C PHE A 497 36.78 -8.32 -11.29
#